data_AF-A0A7S4Q0A7-F1
#
_entry.id   AF-A0A7S4Q0A7-F1
#
_cell.length_a   1.000
_cell.length_b   1.000
_cell.length_c   1.000
_cell.angle_alpha   90.00
_cell.angle_beta   90.00
_cell.angle_gamma   90.00
#
_symmetry.space_group_name_H-M   'P 1'
#
loop_
_entity.id
_entity.type
_entity.pdbx_description
1 polymer ?
#
loop_
_entity_poly.entity_id
_entity_poly.type
_entity_poly.pdbx_seq_one_letter_code
_entity_poly.pdbx_strand_id
1 'polypeptide(L)'
;MDYTGLGENLASLFAHTKPRWLVPGGRVIPARLRLYAFLVEWPFPRVHKDVDLSPLEPFVCNARYARFCSMGGTDSVPAALSKSKDWYLMSDIVEFLDLDLQSLSHIAPEGPRPVIFHATQSGIVNAVAWFFVCDLDDEVSICTAPVSHPAFESFGPVHTHWYQAMQSVGPFAVIPGQEVHLGFKHDGVCIDWLAPRDESLAHGRLARRLFERAGVPAATVEALEGWFHGLLAKALGELPPVRERVRAALRPADTEEGAEQRRWLLRLISQLGELGHSTTCTERLLGLCCAPPPPSTSAAVDAA
;
A
#
# COMPACT_ATOMS: atom_id res chain seq x y z
N MET A 1 9.65 18.93 -11.48
CA MET A 1 9.65 17.99 -10.34
C MET A 1 8.24 17.93 -9.81
N ASP A 2 7.74 16.74 -9.51
CA ASP A 2 6.43 16.52 -8.89
C ASP A 2 6.58 16.07 -7.41
N TYR A 3 5.50 15.57 -6.83
CA TYR A 3 5.46 15.08 -5.45
C TYR A 3 6.40 13.89 -5.17
N THR A 4 6.89 13.19 -6.20
CA THR A 4 7.82 12.05 -6.04
C THR A 4 9.28 12.47 -5.95
N GLY A 5 9.61 13.70 -6.34
CA GLY A 5 10.98 14.22 -6.47
C GLY A 5 11.63 13.92 -7.83
N LEU A 6 11.46 12.72 -8.40
CA LEU A 6 12.05 12.31 -9.68
C LEU A 6 11.13 12.46 -10.90
N GLY A 7 9.83 12.63 -10.68
CA GLY A 7 8.85 12.71 -11.75
C GLY A 7 9.04 13.91 -12.69
N GLU A 8 8.23 13.94 -13.74
CA GLU A 8 8.35 14.87 -14.87
C GLU A 8 9.66 14.74 -15.66
N ASN A 9 10.23 13.52 -15.75
CA ASN A 9 11.41 13.19 -16.53
C ASN A 9 12.69 13.97 -16.15
N LEU A 10 12.91 14.20 -14.85
CA LEU A 10 14.09 14.93 -14.36
C LEU A 10 15.39 14.33 -14.90
N ALA A 11 15.58 13.01 -14.80
CA ALA A 11 16.79 12.34 -15.26
C ALA A 11 17.05 12.54 -16.76
N SER A 12 16.03 12.33 -17.60
CA SER A 12 16.14 12.50 -19.06
C SER A 12 16.38 13.95 -19.45
N LEU A 13 15.70 14.90 -18.80
CA LEU A 13 15.92 16.33 -19.01
C LEU A 13 17.39 16.67 -18.78
N PHE A 14 17.92 16.30 -17.61
CA PHE A 14 19.30 16.57 -17.21
C PHE A 14 20.32 15.90 -18.11
N ALA A 15 20.08 14.65 -18.52
CA ALA A 15 20.94 13.92 -19.44
C ALA A 15 21.04 14.60 -20.82
N HIS A 16 19.96 15.26 -21.26
CA HIS A 16 19.92 15.94 -22.55
C HIS A 16 20.36 17.40 -22.52
N THR A 17 20.10 18.11 -21.42
CA THR A 17 20.35 19.55 -21.31
C THR A 17 21.77 19.85 -20.85
N LYS A 18 22.28 19.17 -19.82
CA LYS A 18 23.61 19.48 -19.26
C LYS A 18 24.74 19.46 -20.29
N PRO A 19 24.92 18.40 -21.11
CA PRO A 19 26.06 18.34 -22.03
C PRO A 19 26.00 19.36 -23.17
N ARG A 20 24.83 19.94 -23.44
CA ARG A 20 24.60 20.82 -24.60
C ARG A 20 24.44 22.30 -24.21
N TRP A 21 23.89 22.57 -23.04
CA TRP A 21 23.43 23.90 -22.64
C TRP A 21 24.12 24.43 -21.38
N LEU A 22 24.71 23.55 -20.56
CA LEU A 22 25.45 23.98 -19.38
C LEU A 22 26.86 24.40 -19.79
N VAL A 23 27.17 25.68 -19.59
CA VAL A 23 28.53 26.21 -19.81
C VAL A 23 29.53 25.61 -18.80
N PRO A 24 30.83 25.58 -19.10
CA PRO A 24 31.84 25.18 -18.12
C PRO A 24 31.74 26.03 -16.83
N GLY A 25 31.66 25.36 -15.68
CA GLY A 25 31.43 26.03 -14.38
C GLY A 25 30.00 26.54 -14.17
N GLY A 26 29.10 26.29 -15.11
CA GLY A 26 27.68 26.60 -14.99
C GLY A 26 27.05 25.86 -13.82
N ARG A 27 26.13 26.54 -13.13
CA ARG A 27 25.47 26.01 -11.95
C ARG A 27 24.08 25.45 -12.27
N VAL A 28 23.73 24.34 -11.64
CA VAL A 28 22.38 23.77 -11.65
C VAL A 28 21.69 24.14 -10.35
N ILE A 29 20.43 24.56 -10.44
CA ILE A 29 19.56 24.79 -9.28
C ILE A 29 18.28 23.95 -9.49
N PRO A 30 17.92 23.06 -8.53
CA PRO A 30 18.68 22.69 -7.34
C PRO A 30 20.00 21.96 -7.68
N ALA A 31 21.01 22.13 -6.82
CA ALA A 31 22.33 21.49 -6.96
C ALA A 31 22.34 20.06 -6.42
N ARG A 32 21.48 19.75 -5.44
CA ARG A 32 21.35 18.43 -4.83
C ARG A 32 19.89 18.12 -4.51
N LEU A 33 19.52 16.85 -4.65
CA LEU A 33 18.20 16.33 -4.34
C LEU A 33 18.35 15.10 -3.44
N ARG A 34 17.84 15.18 -2.21
CA ARG A 34 17.85 14.10 -1.23
C ARG A 34 16.43 13.65 -0.95
N LEU A 35 16.18 12.34 -0.94
CA LEU A 35 14.88 11.77 -0.66
C LEU A 35 14.92 10.94 0.62
N TYR A 36 13.88 11.13 1.43
CA TYR A 36 13.74 10.52 2.73
C TYR A 36 12.42 9.78 2.81
N ALA A 37 12.45 8.54 3.28
CA ALA A 37 11.29 7.68 3.40
C ALA A 37 11.03 7.33 4.86
N PHE A 38 9.78 6.98 5.15
CA PHE A 38 9.34 6.50 6.44
C PHE A 38 8.10 5.61 6.29
N LEU A 39 7.93 4.68 7.21
CA LEU A 39 6.77 3.80 7.25
C LEU A 39 5.62 4.50 7.95
N VAL A 40 4.41 4.31 7.42
CA VAL A 40 3.19 4.87 8.00
C VAL A 40 2.11 3.81 8.19
N GLU A 41 1.34 4.02 9.25
CA GLU A 41 -0.03 3.53 9.33
C GLU A 41 -0.90 4.67 8.78
N TRP A 42 -1.54 4.45 7.64
CA TRP A 42 -2.54 5.36 7.09
C TRP A 42 -3.92 4.71 7.26
N PRO A 43 -4.65 5.01 8.35
CA PRO A 43 -6.01 4.53 8.53
C PRO A 43 -6.91 4.97 7.38
N PHE A 44 -7.83 4.12 6.98
CA PHE A 44 -8.83 4.52 6.00
C PHE A 44 -9.80 5.50 6.66
N PRO A 45 -10.06 6.64 6.01
CA PRO A 45 -10.90 7.67 6.61
C PRO A 45 -12.29 7.12 6.86
N ARG A 46 -12.82 7.37 8.06
CA ARG A 46 -14.24 7.18 8.33
C ARG A 46 -15.03 8.18 7.50
N VAL A 47 -15.80 7.68 6.54
CA VAL A 47 -16.64 8.53 5.67
C VAL A 47 -17.79 9.17 6.48
N HIS A 48 -18.21 8.50 7.54
CA HIS A 48 -19.18 9.02 8.51
C HIS A 48 -18.91 8.40 9.89
N LYS A 49 -19.35 9.03 10.98
CA LYS A 49 -19.18 8.50 12.35
C LYS A 49 -19.74 7.08 12.53
N ASP A 50 -20.76 6.74 11.74
CA ASP A 50 -21.48 5.45 11.77
C ASP A 50 -21.10 4.52 10.61
N VAL A 51 -20.19 4.95 9.73
CA VAL A 51 -19.75 4.17 8.56
C VAL A 51 -18.24 3.99 8.66
N ASP A 52 -17.87 2.87 9.26
CA ASP A 52 -16.48 2.44 9.34
C ASP A 52 -16.09 1.69 8.07
N LEU A 53 -15.20 2.29 7.29
CA LEU A 53 -14.64 1.68 6.09
C LEU A 53 -13.21 1.16 6.32
N SER A 54 -12.71 1.18 7.57
CA SER A 54 -11.49 0.45 7.94
C SER A 54 -11.52 -1.02 7.50
N PRO A 55 -12.69 -1.68 7.36
CA PRO A 55 -12.70 -3.01 6.80
C PRO A 55 -12.20 -3.16 5.36
N LEU A 56 -12.24 -2.05 4.61
CA LEU A 56 -11.80 -2.01 3.23
C LEU A 56 -10.35 -1.54 3.07
N GLU A 57 -9.67 -1.16 4.18
CA GLU A 57 -8.28 -0.65 4.19
C GLU A 57 -7.36 -1.43 3.24
N PRO A 58 -7.35 -2.76 3.29
CA PRO A 58 -6.35 -3.49 2.54
C PRO A 58 -6.78 -3.85 1.12
N PHE A 59 -7.96 -3.40 0.69
CA PHE A 59 -8.32 -3.33 -0.72
C PHE A 59 -7.85 -2.02 -1.35
N VAL A 60 -7.78 -0.93 -0.58
CA VAL A 60 -7.38 0.40 -1.09
C VAL A 60 -5.86 0.60 -0.98
N CYS A 61 -5.26 0.12 0.10
CA CYS A 61 -3.82 0.10 0.32
C CYS A 61 -3.18 -1.22 -0.17
N ASN A 62 -3.81 -1.93 -1.11
CA ASN A 62 -3.14 -3.05 -1.78
C ASN A 62 -2.31 -2.49 -2.93
N ALA A 63 -1.02 -2.85 -3.02
CA ALA A 63 -0.14 -2.45 -4.11
C ALA A 63 -0.72 -2.72 -5.53
N ARG A 64 -1.72 -3.61 -5.66
CA ARG A 64 -2.43 -3.86 -6.92
C ARG A 64 -3.53 -2.86 -7.29
N TYR A 65 -4.12 -2.15 -6.33
CA TYR A 65 -5.14 -1.13 -6.62
C TYR A 65 -4.51 0.15 -7.17
N ALA A 66 -3.29 0.46 -6.73
CA ALA A 66 -2.47 1.53 -7.31
C ALA A 66 -2.33 1.37 -8.83
N ARG A 67 -2.11 0.14 -9.32
CA ARG A 67 -2.10 -0.18 -10.76
C ARG A 67 -3.40 0.08 -11.53
N PHE A 68 -4.55 -0.02 -10.88
CA PHE A 68 -5.84 0.19 -11.55
C PHE A 68 -6.22 1.68 -11.60
N CYS A 69 -5.78 2.46 -10.61
CA CYS A 69 -6.00 3.90 -10.54
C CYS A 69 -4.87 4.73 -11.18
N SER A 70 -3.66 4.17 -11.33
CA SER A 70 -2.57 4.85 -12.02
C SER A 70 -2.69 4.64 -13.53
N MET A 71 -3.40 5.56 -14.17
CA MET A 71 -3.37 5.71 -15.63
C MET A 71 -1.95 6.01 -16.17
N GLY A 72 -0.96 6.26 -15.28
CA GLY A 72 0.44 6.57 -15.60
C GLY A 72 1.46 5.48 -15.26
N GLY A 73 1.06 4.30 -14.77
CA GLY A 73 1.99 3.17 -14.56
C GLY A 73 2.93 3.26 -13.35
N THR A 74 2.73 4.24 -12.46
CA THR A 74 3.42 4.31 -11.16
C THR A 74 2.50 3.81 -10.04
N ASP A 75 3.03 3.05 -9.08
CA ASP A 75 2.25 2.59 -7.92
C ASP A 75 2.19 3.64 -6.77
N SER A 76 2.76 4.83 -7.01
CA SER A 76 2.85 5.92 -6.04
C SER A 76 1.77 6.98 -6.24
N VAL A 77 1.21 7.47 -5.14
CA VAL A 77 0.14 8.48 -5.11
C VAL A 77 0.60 9.72 -4.34
N PRO A 78 0.08 10.92 -4.67
CA PRO A 78 0.28 12.09 -3.83
C PRO A 78 -0.43 11.90 -2.49
N ALA A 79 0.28 12.13 -1.39
CA ALA A 79 -0.21 12.01 -0.03
C ALA A 79 -0.18 13.38 0.65
N ALA A 80 -1.36 13.88 1.05
CA ALA A 80 -1.49 15.17 1.73
C ALA A 80 -1.20 15.06 3.24
N LEU A 81 -0.06 14.49 3.62
CA LEU A 81 0.31 14.25 5.03
C LEU A 81 0.40 15.55 5.84
N SER A 82 0.71 16.68 5.20
CA SER A 82 0.69 18.00 5.87
C SER A 82 -0.72 18.49 6.22
N LYS A 83 -1.76 17.99 5.53
CA LYS A 83 -3.17 18.41 5.69
C LYS A 83 -4.00 17.42 6.49
N SER A 84 -3.67 16.12 6.42
CA SER A 84 -4.30 15.06 7.20
C SER A 84 -3.59 14.86 8.52
N LYS A 85 -4.35 14.68 9.60
CA LYS A 85 -3.83 14.24 10.91
C LYS A 85 -4.05 12.74 11.15
N ASP A 86 -4.76 12.08 10.25
CA ASP A 86 -5.19 10.69 10.40
C ASP A 86 -4.15 9.77 9.76
N TRP A 87 -2.94 9.80 10.29
CA TRP A 87 -1.85 8.88 9.95
C TRP A 87 -0.85 8.84 11.11
N TYR A 88 -0.10 7.74 11.20
CA TYR A 88 0.88 7.53 12.27
C TYR A 88 2.25 7.19 11.67
N LEU A 89 3.29 7.88 12.15
CA LEU A 89 4.69 7.58 11.82
C LEU A 89 5.13 6.31 12.53
N MET A 90 5.44 5.25 11.78
CA MET A 90 5.72 3.92 12.34
C MET A 90 7.21 3.59 12.45
N SER A 91 8.08 4.37 11.80
CA SER A 91 9.52 4.13 11.78
C SER A 91 10.34 5.41 12.00
N ASP A 92 11.65 5.24 12.03
CA ASP A 92 12.61 6.29 11.72
C ASP A 92 12.45 6.83 10.29
N ILE A 93 13.08 7.97 10.04
CA ILE A 93 13.14 8.61 8.72
C ILE A 93 14.50 8.28 8.11
N VAL A 94 14.49 7.65 6.94
CA VAL A 94 15.69 7.10 6.30
C VAL A 94 15.96 7.82 4.99
N GLU A 95 17.17 8.36 4.83
CA GLU A 95 17.63 8.82 3.52
C GLU A 95 17.82 7.59 2.62
N PHE A 96 17.07 7.54 1.52
CA PHE A 96 17.15 6.41 0.61
C PHE A 96 17.70 6.76 -0.75
N LEU A 97 17.81 8.05 -1.11
CA LEU A 97 18.39 8.47 -2.38
C LEU A 97 19.01 9.86 -2.22
N ASP A 98 20.20 10.03 -2.77
CA ASP A 98 20.93 11.29 -2.76
C ASP A 98 21.54 11.52 -4.15
N LEU A 99 21.10 12.58 -4.81
CA LEU A 99 21.48 12.92 -6.18
C LEU A 99 22.22 14.25 -6.19
N ASP A 100 23.48 14.20 -6.63
CA ASP A 100 24.22 15.38 -7.06
C ASP A 100 23.71 15.81 -8.45
N LEU A 101 22.84 16.82 -8.45
CA LEU A 101 22.28 17.42 -9.65
C LEU A 101 23.23 18.45 -10.29
N GLN A 102 24.34 18.81 -9.66
CA GLN A 102 25.40 19.61 -10.25
C GLN A 102 26.35 18.75 -11.10
N SER A 103 26.55 17.48 -10.73
CA SER A 103 27.38 16.51 -11.44
C SER A 103 26.99 16.34 -12.92
N LEU A 104 27.95 16.22 -13.83
CA LEU A 104 27.66 15.93 -15.24
C LEU A 104 27.22 14.48 -15.49
N SER A 105 27.34 13.61 -14.48
CA SER A 105 26.89 12.23 -14.54
C SER A 105 25.38 12.15 -14.75
N HIS A 106 24.95 11.19 -15.55
CA HIS A 106 23.55 10.86 -15.70
C HIS A 106 23.01 10.22 -14.43
N ILE A 107 21.76 10.53 -14.08
CA ILE A 107 21.02 9.81 -13.04
C ILE A 107 20.70 8.42 -13.61
N ALA A 108 21.49 7.41 -13.23
CA ALA A 108 21.30 6.05 -13.68
C ALA A 108 20.13 5.39 -12.94
N PRO A 109 19.38 4.48 -13.59
CA PRO A 109 18.46 3.59 -12.88
C PRO A 109 19.17 2.85 -11.75
N GLU A 110 18.48 2.66 -10.63
CA GLU A 110 19.01 1.97 -9.45
C GLU A 110 18.02 0.90 -8.94
N GLY A 111 18.55 -0.20 -8.40
CA GLY A 111 17.80 -1.20 -7.65
C GLY A 111 17.43 -2.48 -8.44
N PRO A 112 16.74 -3.44 -7.78
CA PRO A 112 16.26 -3.38 -6.40
C PRO A 112 17.38 -3.49 -5.36
N ARG A 113 17.38 -2.61 -4.36
CA ARG A 113 18.26 -2.71 -3.18
C ARG A 113 17.47 -2.55 -1.87
N PRO A 114 17.93 -3.12 -0.75
CA PRO A 114 17.24 -2.97 0.52
C PRO A 114 17.38 -1.55 1.08
N VAL A 115 16.30 -1.08 1.70
CA VAL A 115 16.26 0.07 2.61
C VAL A 115 15.70 -0.45 3.93
N ILE A 116 16.43 -0.17 5.01
CA ILE A 116 16.14 -0.71 6.34
C ILE A 116 15.53 0.41 7.17
N PHE A 117 14.34 0.14 7.71
CA PHE A 117 13.64 1.00 8.64
C PHE A 117 13.63 0.35 10.02
N HIS A 118 13.67 1.17 11.07
CA HIS A 118 13.47 0.72 12.44
C HIS A 118 12.12 1.20 12.93
N ALA A 119 11.24 0.26 13.25
CA ALA A 119 9.94 0.60 13.80
C ALA A 119 10.12 1.32 15.15
N THR A 120 9.47 2.47 15.32
CA THR A 120 9.57 3.29 16.54
C THR A 120 8.41 3.06 17.50
N GLN A 121 7.32 2.46 17.00
CA GLN A 121 6.12 2.14 17.75
C GLN A 121 5.49 0.81 17.29
N SER A 122 4.56 0.28 18.08
CA SER A 122 3.77 -0.89 17.69
C SER A 122 2.57 -0.46 16.87
N GLY A 123 2.26 -1.17 15.78
CA GLY A 123 1.06 -0.90 14.97
C GLY A 123 1.13 -1.58 13.62
N ILE A 124 0.37 -1.07 12.65
CA ILE A 124 0.22 -1.66 11.32
C ILE A 124 0.85 -0.74 10.28
N VAL A 125 1.89 -1.20 9.62
CA VAL A 125 2.43 -0.51 8.45
C VAL A 125 1.66 -0.95 7.23
N ASN A 126 1.02 -0.01 6.54
CA ASN A 126 0.33 -0.28 5.27
C ASN A 126 0.93 0.48 4.10
N ALA A 127 1.75 1.50 4.35
CA ALA A 127 2.41 2.26 3.31
C ALA A 127 3.81 2.74 3.71
N VAL A 128 4.60 3.06 2.69
CA VAL A 128 5.81 3.85 2.79
C VAL A 128 5.51 5.21 2.17
N ALA A 129 5.83 6.26 2.91
CA ALA A 129 5.74 7.63 2.43
C ALA A 129 7.14 8.22 2.28
N TRP A 130 7.29 9.19 1.39
CA TRP A 130 8.55 9.91 1.24
C TRP A 130 8.34 11.37 0.86
N PHE A 131 9.37 12.14 1.15
CA PHE A 131 9.52 13.54 0.78
C PHE A 131 10.92 13.78 0.25
N PHE A 132 11.17 15.00 -0.21
CA PHE A 132 12.48 15.41 -0.69
C PHE A 132 12.96 16.71 -0.06
N VAL A 133 14.28 16.88 -0.09
CA VAL A 133 15.01 18.11 0.22
C VAL A 133 15.81 18.49 -1.02
N CYS A 134 15.56 19.69 -1.53
CA CYS A 134 16.27 20.27 -2.67
C CYS A 134 17.17 21.40 -2.18
N ASP A 135 18.49 21.23 -2.32
CA ASP A 135 19.45 22.28 -1.99
C ASP A 135 19.54 23.24 -3.18
N LEU A 136 19.02 24.46 -2.99
CA LEU A 136 19.10 25.51 -4.00
C LEU A 136 20.52 26.10 -4.02
N ASP A 137 21.06 26.28 -2.81
CA ASP A 137 22.43 26.69 -2.56
C ASP A 137 22.97 26.18 -1.22
N ASP A 138 24.12 26.70 -0.80
CA ASP A 138 24.82 26.29 0.41
C ASP A 138 24.07 26.68 1.70
N GLU A 139 23.10 27.59 1.61
CA GLU A 139 22.33 28.15 2.73
C GLU A 139 20.84 27.83 2.66
N VAL A 140 20.29 27.62 1.46
CA VAL A 140 18.85 27.55 1.20
C VAL A 140 18.47 26.19 0.62
N SER A 141 17.52 25.54 1.29
CA SER A 141 16.89 24.31 0.84
C SER A 141 15.37 24.41 0.83
N ILE A 142 14.71 23.69 -0.08
CA ILE A 142 13.27 23.44 -0.03
C ILE A 142 13.03 22.02 0.48
N CYS A 143 12.26 21.89 1.56
CA CYS A 143 11.87 20.60 2.11
C CYS A 143 10.35 20.39 2.00
N THR A 144 9.94 19.24 1.45
CA THR A 144 8.54 18.82 1.32
C THR A 144 8.08 17.87 2.43
N ALA A 145 8.77 17.79 3.55
CA ALA A 145 8.33 16.95 4.68
C ALA A 145 6.97 17.43 5.25
N PRO A 146 6.25 16.56 5.99
CA PRO A 146 4.99 16.95 6.63
C PRO A 146 5.17 18.11 7.63
N VAL A 147 4.64 19.30 7.30
CA VAL A 147 4.87 20.56 8.07
C VAL A 147 4.33 20.50 9.50
N SER A 148 3.26 19.73 9.72
CA SER A 148 2.52 19.73 10.99
C SER A 148 2.97 18.65 11.97
N HIS A 149 4.01 17.87 11.65
CA HIS A 149 4.40 16.70 12.43
C HIS A 149 5.78 16.91 13.10
N PRO A 150 5.89 16.84 14.44
CA PRO A 150 7.11 17.20 15.18
C PRO A 150 8.38 16.47 14.73
N ALA A 151 8.25 15.21 14.32
CA ALA A 151 9.38 14.40 13.83
C ALA A 151 10.09 14.99 12.60
N PHE A 152 9.50 15.97 11.91
CA PHE A 152 10.05 16.57 10.70
C PHE A 152 10.53 18.00 10.90
N GLU A 153 10.42 18.58 12.11
CA GLU A 153 10.81 19.97 12.39
C GLU A 153 12.26 20.26 12.02
N SER A 154 13.16 19.30 12.25
CA SER A 154 14.59 19.42 11.93
C SER A 154 14.89 19.57 10.44
N PHE A 155 13.96 19.21 9.56
CA PHE A 155 14.12 19.37 8.12
C PHE A 155 13.69 20.76 7.61
N GLY A 156 13.11 21.61 8.48
CA GLY A 156 12.60 22.93 8.09
C GLY A 156 11.55 22.86 6.97
N PRO A 157 10.49 22.03 7.08
CA PRO A 157 9.51 21.86 6.02
C PRO A 157 8.77 23.16 5.73
N VAL A 158 8.50 23.40 4.45
CA VAL A 158 7.75 24.57 3.99
C VAL A 158 6.44 24.14 3.33
N HIS A 159 5.43 25.01 3.40
CA HIS A 159 4.20 24.79 2.64
C HIS A 159 4.47 24.98 1.15
N THR A 160 4.31 23.91 0.36
CA THR A 160 4.45 23.94 -1.10
C THR A 160 3.20 23.39 -1.77
N HIS A 161 3.14 23.52 -3.10
CA HIS A 161 2.13 22.84 -3.90
C HIS A 161 2.43 21.35 -4.10
N TRP A 162 3.65 20.90 -3.76
CA TRP A 162 4.02 19.50 -3.78
C TRP A 162 3.50 18.80 -2.53
N TYR A 163 2.88 17.65 -2.76
CA TYR A 163 2.53 16.70 -1.71
C TYR A 163 3.75 15.84 -1.38
N GLN A 164 3.62 15.04 -0.33
CA GLN A 164 4.48 13.88 -0.16
C GLN A 164 4.06 12.80 -1.15
N ALA A 165 4.93 11.83 -1.39
CA ALA A 165 4.58 10.63 -2.15
C ALA A 165 4.32 9.48 -1.18
N MET A 166 3.48 8.54 -1.61
CA MET A 166 3.18 7.35 -0.82
C MET A 166 2.95 6.16 -1.75
N GLN A 167 3.43 4.99 -1.33
CA GLN A 167 3.14 3.72 -1.98
C GLN A 167 2.72 2.70 -0.92
N SER A 168 1.73 1.89 -1.28
CA SER A 168 1.31 0.77 -0.43
C SER A 168 2.33 -0.35 -0.42
N VAL A 169 2.69 -0.83 0.78
CA VAL A 169 3.68 -1.93 0.97
C VAL A 169 3.21 -2.98 1.97
N GLY A 170 2.08 -2.77 2.65
CA GLY A 170 1.53 -3.70 3.62
C GLY A 170 0.12 -4.18 3.28
N PRO A 171 -0.69 -4.58 4.28
CA PRO A 171 -0.47 -4.37 5.71
C PRO A 171 0.47 -5.40 6.37
N PHE A 172 1.35 -4.97 7.26
CA PHE A 172 2.09 -5.86 8.17
C PHE A 172 2.29 -5.23 9.54
N ALA A 173 2.27 -6.06 10.59
CA ALA A 173 2.43 -5.61 11.96
C ALA A 173 3.91 -5.40 12.33
N VAL A 174 4.19 -4.33 13.07
CA VAL A 174 5.51 -4.00 13.60
C VAL A 174 5.48 -3.77 15.11
N ILE A 175 6.64 -3.89 15.75
CA ILE A 175 6.89 -3.54 17.16
C ILE A 175 8.15 -2.64 17.27
N PRO A 176 8.30 -1.82 18.32
CA PRO A 176 9.47 -0.96 18.49
C PRO A 176 10.79 -1.73 18.40
N GLY A 177 11.76 -1.18 17.67
CA GLY A 177 13.06 -1.78 17.42
C GLY A 177 13.07 -2.87 16.34
N GLN A 178 11.91 -3.28 15.81
CA GLN A 178 11.87 -4.24 14.70
C GLN A 178 12.42 -3.60 13.42
N GLU A 179 13.35 -4.29 12.78
CA GLU A 179 13.80 -3.93 11.43
C GLU A 179 12.75 -4.34 10.39
N VAL A 180 12.47 -3.42 9.48
CA VAL A 180 11.63 -3.64 8.31
C VAL A 180 12.47 -3.36 7.07
N HIS A 181 12.57 -4.37 6.20
CA HIS A 181 13.40 -4.31 5.00
C HIS A 181 12.48 -4.17 3.79
N LEU A 182 12.51 -3.01 3.12
CA LEU A 182 11.81 -2.81 1.84
C LEU A 182 12.83 -2.77 0.71
N GLY A 183 12.48 -3.35 -0.44
CA GLY A 183 13.24 -3.13 -1.68
C GLY A 183 12.90 -1.77 -2.27
N PHE A 184 13.91 -1.04 -2.72
CA PHE A 184 13.79 0.24 -3.42
C PHE A 184 14.40 0.11 -4.82
N LYS A 185 13.73 0.67 -5.81
CA LYS A 185 14.30 0.88 -7.15
C LYS A 185 13.73 2.15 -7.80
N HIS A 186 14.47 2.71 -8.75
CA HIS A 186 13.98 3.75 -9.62
C HIS A 186 14.55 3.61 -11.04
N ASP A 187 13.82 4.12 -12.04
CA ASP A 187 14.29 4.18 -13.43
C ASP A 187 14.75 5.59 -13.85
N GLY A 188 14.79 6.53 -12.90
CA GLY A 188 15.09 7.94 -13.13
C GLY A 188 13.86 8.82 -13.36
N VAL A 189 12.68 8.20 -13.44
CA VAL A 189 11.37 8.86 -13.52
C VAL A 189 10.45 8.35 -12.41
N CYS A 190 10.36 7.04 -12.25
CA CYS A 190 9.48 6.35 -11.33
C CYS A 190 10.29 5.81 -10.13
N ILE A 191 9.70 5.88 -8.94
CA ILE A 191 10.18 5.21 -7.72
C ILE A 191 9.20 4.09 -7.37
N ASP A 192 9.73 2.89 -7.14
CA ASP A 192 8.97 1.74 -6.68
C ASP A 192 9.55 1.18 -5.39
N TRP A 193 8.65 0.86 -4.46
CA TRP A 193 8.93 0.11 -3.24
C TRP A 193 8.43 -1.34 -3.37
N LEU A 194 9.19 -2.28 -2.83
CA LEU A 194 8.94 -3.71 -2.89
C LEU A 194 8.86 -4.26 -1.48
N ALA A 195 7.68 -4.73 -1.07
CA ALA A 195 7.52 -5.40 0.20
C ALA A 195 8.22 -6.77 0.21
N PRO A 196 8.78 -7.20 1.35
CA PRO A 196 9.35 -8.54 1.49
C PRO A 196 8.25 -9.59 1.32
N ARG A 197 8.47 -10.57 0.44
CA ARG A 197 7.49 -11.63 0.11
C ARG A 197 7.18 -12.60 1.26
N ASP A 198 7.90 -12.52 2.38
CA ASP A 198 7.72 -13.44 3.50
C ASP A 198 6.52 -13.00 4.37
N GLU A 199 5.35 -13.06 3.75
CA GLU A 199 4.08 -12.53 4.21
C GLU A 199 3.44 -13.44 5.29
N SER A 200 3.78 -14.74 5.36
CA SER A 200 2.95 -15.70 6.09
C SER A 200 2.81 -15.42 7.59
N LEU A 201 3.90 -15.11 8.31
CA LEU A 201 3.89 -14.98 9.77
C LEU A 201 3.40 -13.61 10.28
N ALA A 202 3.58 -12.55 9.48
CA ALA A 202 3.11 -11.21 9.86
C ALA A 202 1.59 -11.07 9.70
N HIS A 203 1.01 -11.72 8.68
CA HIS A 203 -0.43 -11.70 8.43
C HIS A 203 -1.22 -12.49 9.49
N GLY A 204 -0.71 -13.62 10.00
CA GLY A 204 -1.38 -14.38 11.07
C GLY A 204 -1.54 -13.58 12.37
N ARG A 205 -0.46 -12.90 12.80
CA ARG A 205 -0.49 -12.02 13.98
C ARG A 205 -1.38 -10.79 13.80
N LEU A 206 -1.37 -10.21 12.59
CA LEU A 206 -2.24 -9.09 12.22
C LEU A 206 -3.71 -9.50 12.26
N ALA A 207 -4.04 -10.63 11.62
CA ALA A 207 -5.38 -11.18 11.60
C ALA A 207 -5.89 -11.45 13.01
N ARG A 208 -5.06 -12.09 13.83
CA ARG A 208 -5.36 -12.32 15.25
C ARG A 208 -5.69 -11.03 15.99
N ARG A 209 -4.85 -10.00 15.91
CA ARG A 209 -5.09 -8.71 16.59
C ARG A 209 -6.35 -7.99 16.10
N LEU A 210 -6.64 -8.06 14.80
CA LEU A 210 -7.85 -7.46 14.23
C LEU A 210 -9.09 -8.19 14.72
N PHE A 211 -9.08 -9.52 14.72
CA PHE A 211 -10.18 -10.32 15.27
C PHE A 211 -10.37 -10.07 16.78
N GLU A 212 -9.28 -9.97 17.55
CA GLU A 212 -9.33 -9.63 18.97
C GLU A 212 -9.93 -8.24 19.21
N ARG A 213 -9.51 -7.22 18.44
CA ARG A 213 -10.08 -5.86 18.50
C ARG A 213 -11.57 -5.82 18.12
N ALA A 214 -11.98 -6.65 17.17
CA ALA A 214 -13.37 -6.82 16.78
C ALA A 214 -14.21 -7.62 17.80
N GLY A 215 -13.62 -8.08 18.91
CA GLY A 215 -14.31 -8.84 19.95
C GLY A 215 -14.59 -10.29 19.57
N VAL A 216 -13.85 -10.85 18.62
CA VAL A 216 -13.99 -12.25 18.20
C VAL A 216 -13.49 -13.17 19.32
N PRO A 217 -14.25 -14.20 19.73
CA PRO A 217 -13.82 -15.15 20.75
C PRO A 217 -12.50 -15.84 20.36
N ALA A 218 -11.57 -16.00 21.32
CA ALA A 218 -10.22 -16.53 21.07
C ALA A 218 -10.20 -17.87 20.30
N ALA A 219 -11.12 -18.79 20.62
CA ALA A 219 -11.24 -20.07 19.92
C ALA A 219 -11.62 -19.90 18.43
N THR A 220 -12.38 -18.86 18.11
CA THR A 220 -12.74 -18.49 16.73
C THR A 220 -11.57 -17.80 16.03
N VAL A 221 -10.77 -17.02 16.75
CA VAL A 221 -9.55 -16.38 16.21
C VAL A 221 -8.54 -17.43 15.72
N GLU A 222 -8.26 -18.46 16.52
CA GLU A 222 -7.34 -19.54 16.14
C GLU A 222 -7.84 -20.33 14.93
N ALA A 223 -9.15 -20.60 14.87
CA ALA A 223 -9.76 -21.28 13.73
C ALA A 223 -9.71 -20.43 12.44
N LEU A 224 -9.94 -19.11 12.55
CA LEU A 224 -9.87 -18.17 11.42
C LEU A 224 -8.44 -17.99 10.94
N GLU A 225 -7.47 -17.88 11.85
CA GLU A 225 -6.04 -17.82 11.54
C GLU A 225 -5.58 -19.09 10.80
N GLY A 226 -5.94 -20.27 11.31
CA GLY A 226 -5.62 -21.56 10.65
C GLY A 226 -6.30 -21.70 9.29
N TRP A 227 -7.55 -21.27 9.15
CA TRP A 227 -8.25 -21.23 7.87
C TRP A 227 -7.58 -20.28 6.86
N PHE A 228 -7.18 -19.09 7.32
CA PHE A 228 -6.52 -18.06 6.53
C PHE A 228 -5.16 -18.53 6.00
N HIS A 229 -4.34 -19.15 6.86
CA HIS A 229 -3.10 -19.80 6.46
C HIS A 229 -3.34 -20.93 5.44
N GLY A 230 -4.39 -21.73 5.63
CA GLY A 230 -4.77 -22.77 4.69
C GLY A 230 -5.18 -22.23 3.31
N LEU A 231 -5.83 -21.05 3.27
CA LEU A 231 -6.21 -20.38 2.04
C LEU A 231 -4.98 -19.84 1.30
N LEU A 232 -4.08 -19.16 2.01
CA LEU A 232 -2.83 -18.64 1.47
C LEU A 232 -1.93 -19.75 0.90
N ALA A 233 -1.80 -20.86 1.62
CA ALA A 233 -1.01 -22.01 1.17
C ALA A 233 -1.58 -22.71 -0.07
N LYS A 234 -2.91 -22.62 -0.31
CA LYS A 234 -3.61 -23.32 -1.39
C LYS A 234 -4.05 -22.44 -2.57
N ALA A 235 -3.95 -21.11 -2.42
CA ALA A 235 -4.40 -20.12 -3.41
C ALA A 235 -3.70 -20.21 -4.78
N LEU A 236 -2.62 -20.99 -4.90
CA LEU A 236 -1.95 -21.25 -6.18
C LEU A 236 -2.52 -22.46 -6.97
N GLY A 237 -3.40 -23.30 -6.41
CA GLY A 237 -3.82 -24.55 -7.09
C GLY A 237 -5.28 -25.02 -6.96
N GLU A 238 -6.01 -24.69 -5.89
CA GLU A 238 -7.28 -25.40 -5.55
C GLU A 238 -8.50 -24.48 -5.35
N LEU A 239 -8.65 -23.44 -6.16
CA LEU A 239 -9.82 -22.55 -6.10
C LEU A 239 -11.18 -23.18 -6.50
N PRO A 240 -11.29 -24.17 -7.41
CA PRO A 240 -12.59 -24.70 -7.83
C PRO A 240 -13.40 -25.49 -6.77
N PRO A 241 -12.81 -26.36 -5.92
CA PRO A 241 -13.55 -27.07 -4.88
C PRO A 241 -14.04 -26.16 -3.74
N VAL A 242 -13.25 -25.11 -3.43
CA VAL A 242 -13.61 -24.08 -2.43
C VAL A 242 -14.81 -23.27 -2.92
N ARG A 243 -14.85 -22.94 -4.22
CA ARG A 243 -15.98 -22.27 -4.89
C ARG A 243 -17.31 -23.01 -4.71
N GLU A 244 -17.32 -24.33 -4.83
CA GLU A 244 -18.55 -25.12 -4.73
C GLU A 244 -19.03 -25.26 -3.27
N ARG A 245 -18.10 -25.31 -2.29
CA ARG A 245 -18.46 -25.29 -0.87
C ARG A 245 -19.06 -23.96 -0.41
N VAL A 246 -18.51 -22.83 -0.85
CA VAL A 246 -19.07 -21.50 -0.56
C VAL A 246 -20.42 -21.30 -1.23
N ARG A 247 -20.60 -21.73 -2.49
CA ARG A 247 -21.91 -21.72 -3.16
C ARG A 247 -22.96 -22.59 -2.48
N ALA A 248 -22.59 -23.79 -2.02
CA ALA A 248 -23.50 -24.67 -1.31
C ALA A 248 -23.98 -24.05 0.01
N ALA A 249 -23.09 -23.35 0.72
CA ALA A 249 -23.42 -22.59 1.93
C ALA A 249 -24.21 -21.29 1.67
N LEU A 250 -24.36 -20.87 0.41
CA LEU A 250 -25.02 -19.62 -0.02
C LEU A 250 -26.30 -19.82 -0.84
N ARG A 251 -26.88 -21.04 -0.84
CA ARG A 251 -28.19 -21.28 -1.46
C ARG A 251 -29.30 -20.43 -0.78
N PRO A 252 -30.45 -20.20 -1.45
CA PRO A 252 -31.32 -19.06 -1.23
C PRO A 252 -31.70 -18.79 0.24
N ALA A 253 -31.62 -17.52 0.59
CA ALA A 253 -31.87 -16.93 1.91
C ALA A 253 -33.36 -16.87 2.30
N ASP A 254 -34.09 -17.95 2.05
CA ASP A 254 -35.51 -18.03 2.44
C ASP A 254 -35.67 -18.44 3.91
N THR A 255 -34.54 -18.71 4.59
CA THR A 255 -34.48 -19.00 6.02
C THR A 255 -33.69 -17.91 6.76
N GLU A 256 -34.09 -17.64 8.00
CA GLU A 256 -33.43 -16.66 8.88
C GLU A 256 -31.95 -17.01 9.12
N GLU A 257 -31.63 -18.31 9.13
CA GLU A 257 -30.28 -18.86 9.22
C GLU A 257 -29.43 -18.54 7.98
N GLY A 258 -30.00 -18.59 6.77
CA GLY A 258 -29.32 -18.19 5.53
C GLY A 258 -29.03 -16.69 5.48
N ALA A 259 -29.93 -15.86 6.03
CA ALA A 259 -29.70 -14.42 6.15
C ALA A 259 -28.60 -14.10 7.17
N GLU A 260 -28.52 -14.83 8.28
CA GLU A 260 -27.45 -14.71 9.25
C GLU A 260 -26.09 -15.17 8.68
N GLN A 261 -26.05 -16.29 7.97
CA GLN A 261 -24.86 -16.78 7.28
C GLN A 261 -24.38 -15.82 6.18
N ARG A 262 -25.29 -15.16 5.46
CA ARG A 262 -24.93 -14.13 4.48
C ARG A 262 -24.38 -12.87 5.14
N ARG A 263 -24.97 -12.41 6.25
CA ARG A 263 -24.43 -11.32 7.07
C ARG A 263 -23.08 -11.69 7.69
N TRP A 264 -22.88 -12.95 8.03
CA TRP A 264 -21.60 -13.47 8.51
C TRP A 264 -20.57 -13.52 7.38
N LEU A 265 -20.93 -13.99 6.17
CA LEU A 265 -20.02 -14.04 5.03
C LEU A 265 -19.63 -12.65 4.52
N LEU A 266 -20.57 -11.70 4.50
CA LEU A 266 -20.26 -10.31 4.19
C LEU A 266 -19.35 -9.69 5.25
N ARG A 267 -19.56 -10.02 6.53
CA ARG A 267 -18.62 -9.65 7.60
C ARG A 267 -17.26 -10.33 7.43
N LEU A 268 -17.21 -11.59 6.99
CA LEU A 268 -15.98 -12.31 6.72
C LEU A 268 -15.25 -11.76 5.49
N ILE A 269 -15.95 -11.40 4.42
CA ILE A 269 -15.35 -10.76 3.23
C ILE A 269 -14.84 -9.36 3.57
N SER A 270 -15.59 -8.63 4.41
CA SER A 270 -15.17 -7.36 5.00
C SER A 270 -13.89 -7.55 5.83
N GLN A 271 -13.85 -8.57 6.68
CA GLN A 271 -12.68 -8.92 7.49
C GLN A 271 -11.51 -9.45 6.65
N LEU A 272 -11.74 -10.25 5.61
CA LEU A 272 -10.69 -10.67 4.67
C LEU A 272 -10.14 -9.51 3.87
N GLY A 273 -10.99 -8.50 3.66
CA GLY A 273 -10.59 -7.15 3.31
C GLY A 273 -9.55 -6.64 4.26
N GLU A 274 -9.87 -6.52 5.56
CA GLU A 274 -8.98 -6.12 6.67
C GLU A 274 -7.65 -6.88 6.75
N LEU A 275 -7.47 -7.97 6.00
CA LEU A 275 -6.26 -8.81 6.01
C LEU A 275 -5.36 -8.71 4.77
N GLY A 276 -5.55 -7.75 3.86
CA GLY A 276 -4.55 -7.49 2.79
C GLY A 276 -4.70 -8.32 1.53
N HIS A 277 -5.81 -9.04 1.35
CA HIS A 277 -5.93 -9.99 0.24
C HIS A 277 -6.42 -9.38 -1.08
N SER A 278 -5.83 -9.86 -2.19
CA SER A 278 -5.99 -9.29 -3.53
C SER A 278 -7.46 -9.17 -3.97
N THR A 279 -7.74 -8.14 -4.77
CA THR A 279 -8.99 -7.96 -5.54
C THR A 279 -9.43 -9.24 -6.26
N THR A 280 -8.50 -10.09 -6.68
CA THR A 280 -8.82 -11.36 -7.35
C THR A 280 -9.49 -12.39 -6.45
N CYS A 281 -9.24 -12.42 -5.14
CA CYS A 281 -9.97 -13.30 -4.21
C CYS A 281 -11.38 -12.78 -3.95
N THR A 282 -11.53 -11.47 -3.73
CA THR A 282 -12.81 -10.85 -3.39
C THR A 282 -13.72 -10.67 -4.61
N GLU A 283 -13.21 -10.30 -5.79
CA GLU A 283 -13.98 -10.30 -7.05
C GLU A 283 -14.40 -11.72 -7.44
N ARG A 284 -13.57 -12.73 -7.17
CA ARG A 284 -13.97 -14.12 -7.33
C ARG A 284 -15.03 -14.51 -6.30
N LEU A 285 -14.90 -14.15 -5.02
CA LEU A 285 -15.92 -14.42 -3.99
C LEU A 285 -17.25 -13.67 -4.25
N LEU A 286 -17.21 -12.40 -4.64
CA LEU A 286 -18.38 -11.58 -4.99
C LEU A 286 -19.00 -12.00 -6.32
N GLY A 287 -18.19 -12.29 -7.34
CA GLY A 287 -18.65 -12.89 -8.60
C GLY A 287 -19.27 -14.28 -8.39
N LEU A 288 -18.88 -15.00 -7.35
CA LEU A 288 -19.52 -16.25 -6.92
C LEU A 288 -20.84 -16.05 -6.19
N CYS A 289 -21.02 -14.92 -5.49
CA CYS A 289 -22.24 -14.57 -4.76
C CYS A 289 -23.30 -13.87 -5.62
N CYS A 290 -22.89 -13.22 -6.73
CA CYS A 290 -23.74 -12.37 -7.55
C CYS A 290 -24.00 -12.91 -8.97
N ALA A 291 -23.36 -14.00 -9.39
CA ALA A 291 -23.67 -14.63 -10.66
C ALA A 291 -25.05 -15.34 -10.60
N PRO A 292 -25.93 -15.12 -11.58
CA PRO A 292 -27.19 -15.86 -11.65
C PRO A 292 -26.90 -17.37 -11.70
N PRO A 293 -27.76 -18.21 -11.10
CA PRO A 293 -27.60 -19.66 -11.19
C PRO A 293 -27.55 -20.08 -12.66
N PRO A 294 -26.71 -21.08 -13.02
CA PRO A 294 -26.70 -21.57 -14.39
C PRO A 294 -28.12 -22.00 -14.78
N PRO A 295 -28.57 -21.74 -16.02
CA PRO A 295 -29.90 -22.14 -16.46
C PRO A 295 -30.06 -23.64 -16.23
N SER A 296 -31.14 -24.02 -15.53
CA SER A 296 -31.43 -25.41 -15.23
C SER A 296 -31.55 -26.19 -16.52
N THR A 297 -30.66 -27.16 -16.74
CA THR A 297 -30.71 -28.12 -17.84
C THR A 297 -31.81 -29.18 -17.64
N SER A 298 -33.02 -28.76 -17.24
CA SER A 298 -34.18 -29.64 -17.03
C SER A 298 -35.36 -29.26 -17.94
N ALA A 299 -35.10 -29.06 -19.23
CA ALA A 299 -36.17 -28.94 -20.22
C ALA A 299 -35.68 -29.40 -21.61
N ALA A 300 -35.30 -30.67 -21.74
CA ALA A 300 -35.26 -31.38 -23.03
C ALA A 300 -35.12 -32.91 -22.83
N VAL A 301 -35.92 -33.48 -21.92
CA VAL A 301 -36.33 -34.89 -22.01
C VAL A 301 -37.80 -34.87 -21.64
N ASP A 302 -38.65 -34.62 -22.63
CA ASP A 302 -40.05 -35.06 -22.72
C ASP A 302 -40.73 -34.31 -23.87
N ALA A 303 -40.42 -34.78 -25.09
CA ALA A 303 -41.28 -34.68 -26.25
C ALA A 303 -40.88 -35.83 -27.19
N ALA A 304 -41.30 -37.03 -26.81
CA ALA A 304 -41.64 -38.08 -27.75
C ALA A 304 -43.11 -37.90 -28.15
#